data_AF-A0A941MZT9-F1
#
_entry.id   AF-A0A941MZT9-F1
#
_cell.length_a   1.000
_cell.length_b   1.000
_cell.length_c   1.000
_cell.angle_alpha   90.00
_cell.angle_beta   90.00
_cell.angle_gamma   90.00
#
_symmetry.space_group_name_H-M   'P 1'
#
loop_
_entity.id
_entity.type
_entity.pdbx_description
1 polymer ?
#
loop_
_entity_poly.entity_id
_entity_poly.type
_entity_poly.pdbx_seq_one_letter_code
_entity_poly.pdbx_strand_id
1 'polypeptide(L)'
;MTVLLIASSLLYLRISRSISAIREIERLGGLVQLQTRSPKWLDTYLGDEWIWAFRKPLRIELHGPKIDDATLQTVSDLNTVKSIVIYDTRITDAGLKSLAQMPNLETLLIQKSRITDAGLKHLTHLPALKDLWLIDTEVTDDGFAELQRAMPWLWPIDGEQYAPVGRDRTRPGLE
;
A
#
# COMPACT_ATOMS: atom_id res chain seq x y z
N MET A 1 3.57 -12.98 -34.64
CA MET A 1 4.88 -12.58 -34.10
C MET A 1 4.84 -11.20 -33.42
N THR A 2 4.20 -10.19 -34.02
CA THR A 2 4.13 -8.81 -33.48
C THR A 2 3.38 -8.66 -32.14
N VAL A 3 2.27 -9.38 -31.94
CA VAL A 3 1.48 -9.32 -30.68
C VAL A 3 2.29 -9.85 -29.48
N LEU A 4 3.10 -10.89 -29.68
CA LEU A 4 3.98 -11.47 -28.66
C LEU A 4 5.13 -10.52 -28.27
N LEU A 5 5.67 -9.76 -29.23
CA LEU A 5 6.74 -8.78 -28.99
C LEU A 5 6.24 -7.52 -28.24
N ILE A 6 4.99 -7.11 -28.49
CA ILE A 6 4.38 -5.98 -27.77
C ILE A 6 4.06 -6.39 -26.33
N ALA A 7 3.50 -7.59 -26.12
CA ALA A 7 3.19 -8.11 -24.80
C ALA A 7 4.44 -8.26 -23.91
N SER A 8 5.56 -8.73 -24.47
CA SER A 8 6.84 -8.81 -23.75
C SER A 8 7.42 -7.44 -23.42
N SER A 9 7.28 -6.46 -24.33
CA SER A 9 7.76 -5.08 -24.11
C SER A 9 6.98 -4.35 -23.03
N LEU A 10 5.65 -4.49 -23.00
CA LEU A 10 4.80 -3.91 -21.95
C LEU A 10 5.04 -4.57 -20.58
N LEU A 11 5.23 -5.89 -20.56
CA LEU A 11 5.58 -6.62 -19.34
C LEU A 11 6.95 -6.18 -18.82
N TYR A 12 7.94 -6.05 -19.70
CA TYR A 12 9.28 -5.57 -19.37
C TYR A 12 9.23 -4.15 -18.80
N LEU A 13 8.51 -3.22 -19.44
CA LEU A 13 8.37 -1.84 -18.96
C LEU A 13 7.70 -1.78 -17.59
N ARG A 14 6.65 -2.59 -17.37
CA ARG A 14 5.98 -2.66 -16.06
C ARG A 14 6.95 -3.13 -14.98
N ILE A 15 7.74 -4.17 -15.27
CA ILE A 15 8.69 -4.71 -14.30
C ILE A 15 9.82 -3.73 -14.03
N SER A 16 10.38 -3.07 -15.05
CA SER A 16 11.46 -2.10 -14.87
C SER A 16 11.03 -0.89 -14.05
N ARG A 17 9.81 -0.39 -14.25
CA ARG A 17 9.22 0.68 -13.42
C ARG A 17 9.05 0.24 -11.98
N SER A 18 8.47 -0.94 -11.75
CA SER A 18 8.31 -1.47 -10.39
C SER A 18 9.66 -1.64 -9.67
N ILE A 19 10.69 -2.17 -10.35
CA ILE A 19 12.03 -2.30 -9.78
C ILE A 19 12.62 -0.93 -9.43
N SER A 20 12.44 0.07 -10.30
CA SER A 20 12.95 1.43 -10.07
C SER A 20 12.28 2.08 -8.86
N ALA A 21 10.96 1.95 -8.73
CA ALA A 21 10.20 2.45 -7.57
C ALA A 21 10.63 1.76 -6.27
N ILE A 22 10.82 0.43 -6.29
CA ILE A 22 11.30 -0.33 -5.12
C ILE A 22 12.68 0.16 -4.69
N ARG A 23 13.62 0.29 -5.63
CA ARG A 23 14.96 0.79 -5.33
C ARG A 23 14.96 2.19 -4.76
N GLU A 24 14.08 3.06 -5.25
CA GLU A 24 13.96 4.42 -4.72
C GLU A 24 13.42 4.42 -3.29
N ILE A 25 12.39 3.60 -3.01
CA ILE A 25 11.86 3.43 -1.64
C ILE A 25 12.96 2.92 -0.70
N GLU A 26 13.69 1.87 -1.10
CA GLU A 26 14.79 1.30 -0.31
C GLU A 26 15.93 2.31 -0.09
N ARG A 27 16.26 3.12 -1.11
CA ARG A 27 17.27 4.19 -1.02
C ARG A 27 16.88 5.26 0.01
N LEU A 28 15.60 5.53 0.16
CA LEU A 28 15.07 6.48 1.14
C LEU A 28 14.95 5.88 2.55
N GLY A 29 15.26 4.59 2.72
CA GLY A 29 15.16 3.85 3.97
C GLY A 29 13.85 3.09 4.16
N GLY A 30 12.92 3.17 3.20
CA GLY A 30 11.69 2.39 3.23
C GLY A 30 11.95 0.90 2.99
N LEU A 31 11.01 0.06 3.42
CA LEU A 31 11.07 -1.39 3.25
C LEU A 31 9.96 -1.84 2.30
N VAL A 32 10.28 -2.75 1.38
CA VAL A 32 9.29 -3.36 0.50
C VAL A 32 9.31 -4.87 0.66
N GLN A 33 8.21 -5.43 1.17
CA GLN A 33 8.01 -6.86 1.21
C GLN A 33 7.47 -7.36 -0.13
N LEU A 34 8.19 -8.32 -0.72
CA LEU A 34 7.83 -8.96 -1.97
C LEU A 34 7.15 -10.30 -1.69
N GLN A 35 6.06 -10.59 -2.40
CA GLN A 35 5.48 -11.91 -2.47
C GLN A 35 5.91 -12.58 -3.78
N THR A 36 6.45 -13.80 -3.67
CA THR A 36 6.69 -14.67 -4.83
C THR A 36 5.50 -15.60 -4.99
N ARG A 37 4.84 -15.56 -6.15
CA ARG A 37 3.85 -16.59 -6.53
C ARG A 37 4.30 -17.28 -7.82
N SER A 38 5.42 -18.01 -7.76
CA SER A 38 5.88 -18.84 -8.88
C SER A 38 5.18 -20.21 -8.86
N PRO A 39 4.81 -20.76 -10.01
CA PRO A 39 4.43 -22.16 -10.11
C PRO A 39 5.65 -23.04 -9.80
N LYS A 40 5.54 -23.95 -8.82
CA LYS A 40 6.64 -24.83 -8.40
C LYS A 40 7.25 -25.66 -9.53
N TRP A 41 6.47 -25.96 -10.58
CA TRP A 41 6.97 -26.72 -11.72
C TRP A 41 8.02 -25.95 -12.52
N LEU A 42 8.03 -24.61 -12.46
CA LEU A 42 8.92 -23.77 -13.25
C LEU A 42 10.38 -23.85 -12.75
N ASP A 43 10.55 -23.99 -11.43
CA ASP A 43 11.85 -24.13 -10.77
C ASP A 43 12.66 -25.29 -11.39
N THR A 44 11.96 -26.38 -11.76
CA THR A 44 12.55 -27.58 -12.38
C THR A 44 13.13 -27.34 -13.78
N TYR A 45 12.57 -26.41 -14.57
CA TYR A 45 12.93 -26.25 -15.99
C TYR A 45 13.81 -25.03 -16.26
N LEU A 46 13.73 -24.03 -15.39
CA LEU A 46 14.20 -22.68 -15.71
C LEU A 46 15.20 -22.13 -14.68
N GLY A 47 15.34 -22.76 -13.51
CA GLY A 47 16.21 -22.27 -12.43
C GLY A 47 15.73 -20.97 -11.77
N ASP A 48 16.57 -20.37 -10.92
CA ASP A 48 16.17 -19.23 -10.06
C ASP A 48 16.06 -17.88 -10.80
N GLU A 49 16.59 -17.81 -12.02
CA GLU A 49 16.69 -16.59 -12.85
C GLU A 49 15.35 -15.99 -13.28
N TRP A 50 14.22 -16.64 -13.01
CA TRP A 50 12.86 -16.22 -13.44
C TRP A 50 12.02 -15.69 -12.29
N ILE A 51 12.47 -15.90 -11.05
CA ILE A 51 11.74 -15.57 -9.82
C ILE A 51 11.35 -14.09 -9.78
N TRP A 52 12.15 -13.21 -10.37
CA TRP A 52 11.88 -11.76 -10.43
C TRP A 52 10.61 -11.40 -11.19
N ALA A 53 10.19 -12.19 -12.19
CA ALA A 53 8.96 -11.94 -12.93
C ALA A 53 7.69 -12.20 -12.07
N PHE A 54 7.83 -13.09 -11.08
CA PHE A 54 6.76 -13.53 -10.17
C PHE A 54 6.79 -12.84 -8.80
N ARG A 55 7.81 -12.03 -8.52
CA ARG A 55 7.88 -11.18 -7.33
C ARG A 55 7.01 -9.94 -7.55
N LYS A 56 5.98 -9.80 -6.73
CA LYS A 56 5.15 -8.59 -6.67
C LYS A 56 5.29 -7.94 -5.30
N PRO A 57 5.38 -6.60 -5.23
CA PRO A 57 5.30 -5.91 -3.94
C PRO A 57 3.93 -6.16 -3.32
N LEU A 58 3.96 -6.61 -2.07
CA LEU A 58 2.78 -6.94 -1.27
C LEU A 58 2.57 -5.88 -0.18
N ARG A 59 3.65 -5.50 0.51
CA ARG A 59 3.61 -4.57 1.63
C ARG A 59 4.76 -3.57 1.52
N ILE A 60 4.49 -2.32 1.85
CA ILE A 60 5.47 -1.24 1.87
C ILE A 60 5.45 -0.58 3.25
N GLU A 61 6.63 -0.33 3.81
CA GLU A 61 6.80 0.43 5.04
C GLU A 61 7.66 1.66 4.75
N LEU A 62 7.09 2.85 4.97
CA LEU A 62 7.73 4.12 4.72
C LEU A 62 7.93 4.84 6.04
N HIS A 63 9.17 5.29 6.27
CA HIS A 63 9.49 5.96 7.51
C HIS A 63 10.60 6.99 7.40
N GLY A 64 10.55 7.93 8.33
CA GLY A 64 11.57 8.93 8.52
C GLY A 64 11.33 10.20 7.69
N PRO A 65 12.12 11.25 7.99
CA PRO A 65 11.83 12.61 7.56
C PRO A 65 12.08 12.86 6.06
N LYS A 66 12.70 11.90 5.36
CA LYS A 66 12.98 12.00 3.91
C LYS A 66 11.80 11.54 3.06
N ILE A 67 10.80 10.89 3.66
CA ILE A 67 9.60 10.45 2.95
C ILE A 67 8.61 11.61 2.91
N ASP A 68 8.22 12.00 1.70
CA ASP A 68 7.26 13.05 1.41
C ASP A 68 6.23 12.60 0.34
N ASP A 69 5.41 13.54 -0.13
CA ASP A 69 4.36 13.27 -1.11
C ASP A 69 4.89 12.79 -2.47
N ALA A 70 6.13 13.14 -2.84
CA ALA A 70 6.76 12.65 -4.07
C ALA A 70 7.11 11.17 -3.98
N THR A 71 7.48 10.70 -2.77
CA THR A 71 7.63 9.26 -2.52
C THR A 71 6.32 8.52 -2.73
N LEU A 72 5.18 9.07 -2.27
CA LEU A 72 3.88 8.44 -2.49
C LEU A 72 3.47 8.42 -3.96
N GLN A 73 3.86 9.42 -4.76
CA GLN A 73 3.67 9.37 -6.20
C GLN A 73 4.42 8.19 -6.83
N THR A 74 5.66 7.94 -6.39
CA THR A 74 6.45 6.77 -6.84
C THR A 74 5.81 5.45 -6.40
N VAL A 75 5.24 5.41 -5.19
CA VAL A 75 4.56 4.22 -4.64
C VAL A 75 3.27 3.91 -5.40
N SER A 76 2.56 4.92 -5.91
CA SER A 76 1.29 4.73 -6.63
C SER A 76 1.43 3.91 -7.92
N ASP A 77 2.63 3.83 -8.50
CA ASP A 77 2.90 2.96 -9.65
C ASP A 77 2.88 1.45 -9.30
N LEU A 78 2.96 1.11 -8.00
CA LEU A 78 3.01 -0.26 -7.48
C LEU A 78 1.61 -0.83 -7.23
N ASN A 79 0.82 -0.94 -8.30
CA ASN A 79 -0.59 -1.36 -8.26
C ASN A 79 -0.88 -2.75 -7.67
N THR A 80 0.12 -3.56 -7.33
CA THR A 80 -0.07 -4.88 -6.69
C THR A 80 0.00 -4.85 -5.17
N VAL A 81 0.42 -3.72 -4.59
CA VAL A 81 0.58 -3.56 -3.14
C VAL A 81 -0.78 -3.64 -2.47
N LYS A 82 -0.82 -4.39 -1.36
CA LYS A 82 -2.00 -4.59 -0.54
C LYS A 82 -1.95 -3.88 0.81
N SER A 83 -0.74 -3.62 1.32
CA SER A 83 -0.57 -3.02 2.63
C SER A 83 0.48 -1.92 2.59
N ILE A 84 0.14 -0.75 3.12
CA ILE A 84 1.06 0.37 3.27
C ILE A 84 1.07 0.81 4.73
N VAL A 85 2.27 0.94 5.27
CA VAL A 85 2.53 1.47 6.62
C VAL A 85 3.37 2.72 6.45
N ILE A 86 2.89 3.84 6.97
CA ILE A 86 3.55 5.15 6.95
C ILE A 86 3.71 5.57 8.39
N TYR A 87 4.93 5.83 8.84
CA TYR A 87 5.16 6.33 10.19
C TYR A 87 6.27 7.39 10.24
N ASP A 88 6.01 8.48 10.97
CA ASP A 88 6.97 9.57 11.19
C ASP A 88 7.54 10.14 9.88
N THR A 89 6.63 10.61 9.01
CA THR A 89 6.96 11.11 7.66
C THR A 89 6.48 12.54 7.45
N ARG A 90 6.88 13.15 6.33
CA ARG A 90 6.41 14.48 5.90
C ARG A 90 5.26 14.42 4.90
N ILE A 91 4.59 13.27 4.80
CA ILE A 91 3.43 13.09 3.94
C ILE A 91 2.28 13.98 4.43
N THR A 92 1.57 14.57 3.47
CA THR A 92 0.41 15.44 3.67
C THR A 92 -0.82 14.90 2.93
N ASP A 93 -1.95 15.58 3.05
CA ASP A 93 -3.18 15.28 2.31
C ASP A 93 -2.97 15.16 0.80
N ALA A 94 -2.04 15.93 0.24
CA ALA A 94 -1.70 15.87 -1.18
C ALA A 94 -1.10 14.51 -1.58
N GLY A 95 -0.32 13.89 -0.70
CA GLY A 95 0.24 12.55 -0.91
C GLY A 95 -0.82 11.45 -0.94
N LEU A 96 -1.91 11.59 -0.16
CA LEU A 96 -3.00 10.60 -0.16
C LEU A 96 -3.74 10.52 -1.49
N LYS A 97 -3.75 11.61 -2.28
CA LYS A 97 -4.30 11.59 -3.64
C LYS A 97 -3.60 10.56 -4.53
N SER A 98 -2.30 10.36 -4.36
CA SER A 98 -1.54 9.35 -5.10
C SER A 98 -1.94 7.93 -4.69
N LEU A 99 -2.19 7.70 -3.40
CA LEU A 99 -2.63 6.39 -2.89
C LEU A 99 -4.00 6.01 -3.44
N ALA A 100 -4.90 6.97 -3.69
CA ALA A 100 -6.23 6.74 -4.25
C ALA A 100 -6.23 5.99 -5.60
N GLN A 101 -5.09 5.93 -6.30
CA GLN A 101 -4.93 5.20 -7.57
C GLN A 101 -4.52 3.72 -7.40
N MET A 102 -4.46 3.21 -6.17
CA MET A 102 -3.98 1.85 -5.88
C MET A 102 -5.16 0.90 -5.63
N PRO A 103 -5.71 0.24 -6.68
CA PRO A 103 -6.99 -0.48 -6.59
C PRO A 103 -6.96 -1.73 -5.71
N ASN A 104 -5.77 -2.22 -5.36
CA ASN A 104 -5.57 -3.43 -4.56
C ASN A 104 -5.16 -3.12 -3.12
N LEU A 105 -5.11 -1.86 -2.70
CA LEU A 105 -4.75 -1.49 -1.34
C LEU A 105 -5.87 -1.91 -0.37
N GLU A 106 -5.54 -2.82 0.55
CA GLU A 106 -6.48 -3.38 1.54
C GLU A 106 -6.25 -2.80 2.93
N THR A 107 -5.00 -2.50 3.28
CA THR A 107 -4.62 -1.99 4.61
C THR A 107 -3.75 -0.75 4.47
N LEU A 108 -4.15 0.34 5.13
CA LEU A 108 -3.39 1.58 5.24
C LEU A 108 -3.22 1.95 6.72
N LEU A 109 -1.97 2.02 7.18
CA LEU A 109 -1.63 2.57 8.49
C LEU A 109 -0.83 3.84 8.30
N ILE A 110 -1.28 4.93 8.94
CA ILE A 110 -0.61 6.21 8.97
C ILE A 110 -0.43 6.60 10.42
N GLN A 111 0.82 6.81 10.81
CA GLN A 111 1.19 7.26 12.13
C GLN A 111 2.05 8.52 12.05
N LYS A 112 1.82 9.50 12.95
CA LYS A 112 2.66 10.71 13.11
C LYS A 112 2.93 11.39 11.76
N SER A 113 1.87 11.75 11.07
CA SER A 113 1.92 12.41 9.75
C SER A 113 0.90 13.54 9.69
N ARG A 114 1.08 14.49 8.78
CA ARG A 114 0.27 15.71 8.68
C ARG A 114 -0.97 15.49 7.80
N ILE A 115 -1.73 14.46 8.14
CA ILE A 115 -2.99 14.12 7.47
C ILE A 115 -4.15 14.74 8.24
N THR A 116 -5.06 15.36 7.51
CA THR A 116 -6.29 15.99 8.03
C THR A 116 -7.53 15.33 7.41
N ASP A 117 -8.71 15.76 7.86
CA ASP A 117 -10.01 15.34 7.31
C ASP A 117 -10.11 15.58 5.80
N ALA A 118 -9.42 16.60 5.27
CA ALA A 118 -9.41 16.88 3.84
C ALA A 118 -8.73 15.75 3.04
N GLY A 119 -7.66 15.17 3.58
CA GLY A 119 -6.94 14.06 2.96
C GLY A 119 -7.76 12.76 2.90
N LEU A 120 -8.62 12.51 3.90
CA LEU A 120 -9.46 11.31 3.93
C LEU A 120 -10.41 11.20 2.75
N LYS A 121 -10.85 12.34 2.19
CA LYS A 121 -11.72 12.36 1.02
C LYS A 121 -11.12 11.63 -0.18
N HIS A 122 -9.79 11.63 -0.31
CA HIS A 122 -9.09 10.90 -1.37
C HIS A 122 -9.16 9.38 -1.19
N LEU A 123 -9.26 8.88 0.05
CA LEU A 123 -9.29 7.44 0.33
C LEU A 123 -10.62 6.79 -0.07
N THR A 124 -11.69 7.57 -0.24
CA THR A 124 -13.02 7.08 -0.69
C THR A 124 -12.99 6.39 -2.06
N HIS A 125 -11.95 6.64 -2.86
CA HIS A 125 -11.76 6.01 -4.17
C HIS A 125 -11.05 4.65 -4.12
N LEU A 126 -10.68 4.16 -2.94
CA LEU A 126 -10.01 2.87 -2.77
C LEU A 126 -11.04 1.73 -2.62
N PRO A 127 -11.31 0.95 -3.69
CA PRO A 127 -12.41 -0.02 -3.67
C PRO A 127 -12.13 -1.24 -2.78
N ALA A 128 -10.85 -1.51 -2.48
CA ALA A 128 -10.41 -2.68 -1.74
C ALA A 128 -10.01 -2.37 -0.29
N LEU A 129 -10.04 -1.10 0.13
CA LEU A 129 -9.58 -0.69 1.47
C LEU A 129 -10.54 -1.21 2.54
N LYS A 130 -9.99 -1.95 3.49
CA LYS A 130 -10.71 -2.62 4.58
C LYS A 130 -10.26 -2.13 5.95
N ASP A 131 -8.95 -1.92 6.09
CA ASP A 131 -8.31 -1.53 7.34
C ASP A 131 -7.65 -0.17 7.19
N LEU A 132 -8.09 0.82 7.96
CA LEU A 132 -7.48 2.14 8.02
C LEU A 132 -7.13 2.47 9.47
N TRP A 133 -5.85 2.72 9.72
CA TRP A 133 -5.32 3.09 11.03
C TRP A 133 -4.72 4.49 10.93
N LEU A 134 -5.22 5.43 11.72
CA LEU A 134 -4.78 6.82 11.77
C LEU A 134 -4.36 7.11 13.22
N ILE A 135 -3.06 7.20 13.47
CA ILE A 135 -2.49 7.34 14.82
C ILE A 135 -1.67 8.62 14.87
N ASP A 136 -1.86 9.47 15.88
CA ASP A 136 -1.15 10.76 15.98
C ASP A 136 -1.24 11.59 14.67
N THR A 137 -2.45 11.70 14.11
CA THR A 137 -2.75 12.53 12.92
C THR A 137 -3.69 13.68 13.30
N GLU A 138 -3.93 14.62 12.37
CA GLU A 138 -4.82 15.77 12.56
C GLU A 138 -6.26 15.47 12.06
N VAL A 139 -6.61 14.20 11.92
CA VAL A 139 -7.96 13.75 11.59
C VAL A 139 -8.86 13.84 12.82
N THR A 140 -10.05 14.39 12.64
CA THR A 140 -11.08 14.50 13.68
C THR A 140 -12.06 13.34 13.61
N ASP A 141 -12.79 13.10 14.71
CA ASP A 141 -13.86 12.12 14.76
C ASP A 141 -14.96 12.40 13.71
N ASP A 142 -15.24 13.68 13.43
CA ASP A 142 -16.20 14.10 12.41
C ASP A 142 -15.73 13.73 11.00
N GLY A 143 -14.45 13.96 10.69
CA GLY A 143 -13.85 13.57 9.42
C GLY A 143 -13.83 12.06 9.22
N PHE A 144 -13.51 11.31 10.26
CA PHE A 144 -13.57 9.84 10.22
C PHE A 144 -15.02 9.33 10.05
N ALA A 145 -15.99 9.95 10.73
CA ALA A 145 -17.40 9.62 10.56
C ALA A 145 -17.90 9.92 9.14
N GLU A 146 -17.44 11.00 8.49
CA GLU A 146 -17.72 11.28 7.08
C GLU A 146 -17.15 10.18 6.18
N LEU A 147 -15.91 9.76 6.41
CA LEU A 147 -15.28 8.67 5.67
C LEU A 147 -16.06 7.35 5.84
N GLN A 148 -16.49 7.02 7.05
CA GLN A 148 -17.26 5.81 7.31
C GLN A 148 -18.64 5.82 6.63
N ARG A 149 -19.29 7.00 6.51
CA ARG A 149 -20.52 7.12 5.71
C ARG A 149 -20.27 6.84 4.22
N ALA A 150 -19.12 7.27 3.70
CA ALA A 150 -18.73 6.99 2.31
C ALA A 150 -18.26 5.55 2.10
N MET A 151 -17.70 4.92 3.13
CA MET A 151 -17.17 3.56 3.11
C MET A 151 -17.69 2.73 4.30
N PRO A 152 -18.97 2.30 4.29
CA PRO A 152 -19.57 1.62 5.45
C PRO A 152 -18.95 0.27 5.80
N TRP A 153 -18.17 -0.31 4.89
CA TRP A 153 -17.44 -1.56 5.12
C TRP A 153 -16.11 -1.36 5.85
N LEU A 154 -15.64 -0.10 5.99
CA LEU A 154 -14.44 0.23 6.74
C LEU A 154 -14.70 -0.04 8.21
N TRP A 155 -13.86 -0.88 8.83
CA TRP A 155 -14.07 -1.28 10.21
C TRP A 155 -13.87 -0.07 11.15
N PRO A 156 -14.85 0.29 12.01
CA PRO A 156 -14.65 1.32 13.01
C PRO A 156 -13.65 0.81 14.05
N ILE A 157 -12.56 1.54 14.26
CA ILE A 157 -11.62 1.27 15.34
C ILE A 157 -12.10 2.09 16.52
N ASP A 158 -12.99 1.51 17.32
CA ASP A 158 -13.41 2.08 18.60
C ASP A 158 -12.19 2.32 19.48
N GLY A 159 -12.06 3.57 19.93
CA GLY A 159 -10.84 4.18 20.47
C GLY A 159 -10.35 3.67 21.83
N GLU A 160 -10.43 2.37 22.14
CA GLU A 160 -9.90 1.79 23.38
C GLU A 160 -8.85 0.68 23.21
N GLN A 161 -8.42 0.33 21.99
CA GLN A 161 -7.47 -0.76 21.80
C GLN A 161 -6.08 -0.30 21.34
N TYR A 162 -5.34 0.29 22.29
CA TYR A 162 -3.90 0.03 22.40
C TYR A 162 -3.70 -1.47 22.74
N ALA A 163 -3.80 -2.35 21.75
CA ALA A 163 -3.36 -3.73 21.89
C ALA A 163 -1.96 -3.86 21.26
N PRO A 164 -0.89 -4.13 22.04
CA PRO A 164 0.42 -4.39 21.48
C PRO A 164 0.35 -5.57 20.51
N VAL A 165 1.12 -5.46 19.42
CA VAL A 165 1.26 -6.47 18.36
C VAL A 165 1.38 -7.86 18.96
N GLY A 166 0.38 -8.73 18.75
CA GLY A 166 0.48 -10.14 19.15
C GLY A 166 -0.78 -10.89 19.60
N ARG A 167 -2.00 -10.35 19.51
CA ARG A 167 -3.20 -11.19 19.69
C ARG A 167 -4.09 -11.23 18.45
N ASP A 168 -4.64 -12.43 18.27
CA ASP A 168 -5.46 -12.91 17.17
C ASP A 168 -6.60 -11.93 16.83
N ARG A 169 -6.73 -11.63 15.53
CA ARG A 169 -7.57 -10.58 14.94
C ARG A 169 -8.74 -11.21 14.19
N THR A 170 -9.54 -12.04 14.83
CA THR A 170 -10.72 -12.62 14.16
C THR A 170 -11.90 -11.66 14.21
N ARG A 171 -12.38 -11.32 13.01
CA ARG A 171 -13.56 -10.48 12.74
C ARG A 171 -14.80 -11.14 13.34
N PRO A 172 -15.62 -10.42 14.13
CA PRO A 172 -16.92 -10.95 14.55
C PRO A 172 -17.80 -11.18 13.32
N GLY A 173 -18.24 -12.43 13.10
CA GLY A 173 -19.21 -12.78 12.06
C GLY A 173 -18.63 -13.37 10.76
N LEU A 174 -17.41 -13.89 10.77
CA LEU A 174 -16.94 -14.84 9.75
C LEU A 174 -16.70 -16.22 10.40
N GLU A 175 -17.79 -16.91 10.71
CA GLU A 175 -17.83 -18.38 10.73
C GLU A 175 -18.51 -18.87 9.45
#